data_AF-A0A0Q9PQ05-F1
#
_entry.id   AF-A0A0Q9PQ05-F1
#
_cell.length_a   1.000
_cell.length_b   1.000
_cell.length_c   1.000
_cell.angle_alpha   90.00
_cell.angle_beta   90.00
_cell.angle_gamma   90.00
#
_symmetry.space_group_name_H-M   'P 1'
#
loop_
_entity.id
_entity.type
_entity.pdbx_description
1 polymer ?
#
loop_
_entity_poly.entity_id
_entity_poly.type
_entity_poly.pdbx_seq_one_letter_code
_entity_poly.pdbx_strand_id
1 'polypeptide(L)'
;MPGIRTLRPARPSLQEHARLSREEAARRRAMLLHPSNFKPSTSPGTDAGGMAEELSSRFECLHEDLVCRGLPDNEARTEVARIAAREVWDGFALQLRRHRAAAGRQMDANVLAVALTSIQGMTLALLRHQGDLAYASRAVSTALRRLQYNSGLLDRLHPHGSPAFKDAALILHSVEAFLRRIPGASGNGGP
;
A
#
# COMPACT_ATOMS: atom_id res chain seq x y z
N MET A 1 58.74 1.50 46.11
CA MET A 1 58.21 0.58 45.06
C MET A 1 56.69 0.69 45.07
N PRO A 2 56.05 1.20 44.01
CA PRO A 2 54.64 1.62 44.01
C PRO A 2 53.67 0.47 43.68
N GLY A 3 52.48 0.50 44.30
CA GLY A 3 51.40 -0.48 44.12
C GLY A 3 50.55 -0.19 42.88
N ILE A 4 50.32 -1.23 42.08
CA ILE A 4 49.51 -1.19 40.86
C ILE A 4 48.03 -1.34 41.25
N ARG A 5 47.25 -0.26 41.11
CA ARG A 5 45.78 -0.31 41.13
C ARG A 5 45.29 -0.91 39.82
N THR A 6 44.68 -2.09 39.86
CA THR A 6 43.95 -2.67 38.73
C THR A 6 42.55 -2.04 38.65
N LEU A 7 42.28 -1.36 37.53
CA LEU A 7 40.97 -0.81 37.18
C LEU A 7 40.02 -1.95 36.81
N ARG A 8 38.91 -2.05 37.52
CA ARG A 8 37.79 -2.96 37.23
C ARG A 8 37.07 -2.46 35.97
N PRO A 9 36.89 -3.26 34.91
CA PRO A 9 36.09 -2.84 33.77
C PRO A 9 34.62 -2.73 34.18
N ALA A 10 34.00 -1.59 33.87
CA ALA A 10 32.58 -1.36 34.06
C ALA A 10 31.80 -2.36 33.20
N ARG A 11 30.98 -3.20 33.86
CA ARG A 11 30.03 -4.06 33.15
C ARG A 11 28.92 -3.16 32.58
N PRO A 12 28.65 -3.19 31.27
CA PRO A 12 27.49 -2.52 30.71
C PRO A 12 26.24 -3.09 31.38
N SER A 13 25.31 -2.19 31.70
CA SER A 13 24.11 -2.54 32.47
C SER A 13 23.15 -3.33 31.57
N LEU A 14 22.41 -4.29 32.15
CA LEU A 14 21.43 -5.12 31.42
C LEU A 14 20.37 -4.28 30.68
N GLN A 15 20.16 -3.03 31.10
CA GLN A 15 19.28 -2.06 30.42
C GLN A 15 19.81 -1.59 29.06
N GLU A 16 21.12 -1.48 28.87
CA GLU A 16 21.73 -1.05 27.60
C GLU A 16 21.64 -2.16 26.55
N HIS A 17 21.83 -3.43 26.94
CA HIS A 17 21.63 -4.58 26.05
C HIS A 17 20.18 -4.72 25.57
N ALA A 18 19.20 -4.46 26.44
CA ALA A 18 17.78 -4.51 26.07
C ALA A 18 17.39 -3.37 25.11
N ARG A 19 17.98 -2.19 25.25
CA ARG A 19 17.76 -1.05 24.33
C ARG A 19 18.38 -1.29 22.96
N LEU A 20 19.63 -1.76 22.90
CA LEU A 20 20.30 -2.12 21.65
C LEU A 20 19.52 -3.22 20.90
N SER A 21 19.05 -4.25 21.61
CA SER A 21 18.22 -5.32 21.04
C SER A 21 16.90 -4.81 20.42
N ARG A 22 16.28 -3.82 21.05
CA ARG A 22 15.01 -3.24 20.58
C ARG A 22 15.20 -2.34 19.36
N GLU A 23 16.29 -1.56 19.33
CA GLU A 23 16.68 -0.75 18.17
C GLU A 23 17.08 -1.62 16.97
N GLU A 24 17.77 -2.73 17.21
CA GLU A 24 18.15 -3.68 16.16
C GLU A 24 16.94 -4.45 15.61
N ALA A 25 15.96 -4.77 16.46
CA ALA A 25 14.68 -5.32 16.04
C ALA A 25 13.87 -4.31 15.22
N ALA A 26 13.85 -3.03 15.63
CA ALA A 26 13.20 -1.95 14.89
C ALA A 26 13.89 -1.71 13.53
N ARG A 27 15.22 -1.72 13.50
CA ARG A 27 16.02 -1.57 12.27
C ARG A 27 15.82 -2.75 11.32
N ARG A 28 15.73 -3.98 11.83
CA ARG A 28 15.38 -5.17 11.01
C ARG A 28 13.96 -5.09 10.45
N ARG A 29 12.98 -4.63 11.23
CA ARG A 29 11.61 -4.40 10.73
C ARG A 29 11.56 -3.30 9.67
N ALA A 30 12.24 -2.18 9.90
CA ALA A 30 12.34 -1.10 8.92
C ALA A 30 13.04 -1.54 7.62
N MET A 31 14.05 -2.40 7.70
CA MET A 31 14.67 -3.01 6.52
C MET A 31 13.70 -3.93 5.77
N LEU A 32 12.90 -4.75 6.47
CA LEU A 32 11.90 -5.62 5.81
C LEU A 32 10.78 -4.82 5.14
N LEU A 33 10.44 -3.66 5.68
CA LEU A 33 9.42 -2.74 5.15
C LEU A 33 10.00 -1.72 4.16
N HIS A 34 11.30 -1.79 3.86
CA HIS A 34 11.93 -0.85 2.93
C HIS A 34 11.35 -1.05 1.52
N PRO A 35 10.91 0.00 0.83
CA PRO A 35 10.22 -0.09 -0.46
C PRO A 35 11.04 -0.79 -1.55
N SER A 36 12.36 -0.86 -1.40
CA SER A 36 13.24 -1.58 -2.34
C SER A 36 13.32 -3.09 -2.10
N ASN A 37 12.85 -3.60 -0.95
CA ASN A 37 12.84 -5.05 -0.64
C ASN A 37 11.53 -5.73 -1.05
N PHE A 38 10.62 -4.96 -1.67
CA PHE A 38 9.39 -5.48 -2.21
C PHE A 38 9.66 -6.34 -3.45
N LYS A 39 9.32 -7.64 -3.35
CA LYS A 39 9.11 -8.49 -4.52
C LYS A 39 7.60 -8.49 -4.79
N PRO A 40 7.13 -8.15 -6.01
CA PRO A 40 5.73 -8.26 -6.34
C PRO A 40 5.28 -9.71 -6.18
N SER A 41 4.43 -9.96 -5.19
CA SER A 41 3.78 -11.25 -4.99
C SER A 41 2.74 -11.45 -6.09
N THR A 42 3.13 -11.94 -7.26
CA THR A 42 2.19 -12.63 -8.15
C THR A 42 2.00 -14.05 -7.62
N SER A 43 1.28 -14.17 -6.51
CA SER A 43 0.82 -15.45 -5.96
C SER A 43 -0.55 -15.76 -6.56
N PRO A 44 -0.74 -16.89 -7.24
CA PRO A 44 -2.05 -17.33 -7.67
C PRO A 44 -2.79 -17.91 -6.46
N GLY A 45 -3.78 -17.19 -5.94
CA GLY A 45 -4.76 -17.75 -4.99
C GLY A 45 -4.60 -17.36 -3.52
N THR A 46 -4.24 -16.11 -3.22
CA THR A 46 -4.40 -15.58 -1.86
C THR A 46 -5.87 -15.21 -1.63
N ASP A 47 -6.49 -15.70 -0.55
CA ASP A 47 -7.86 -15.35 -0.16
C ASP A 47 -8.04 -13.84 -0.16
N ALA A 48 -9.05 -13.35 -0.90
CA ALA A 48 -9.34 -11.92 -1.03
C ALA A 48 -9.52 -11.23 0.34
N GLY A 49 -10.01 -11.97 1.35
CA GLY A 49 -10.10 -11.50 2.73
C GLY A 49 -8.73 -11.24 3.38
N GLY A 50 -7.78 -12.17 3.24
CA GLY A 50 -6.43 -12.01 3.78
C GLY A 50 -5.66 -10.85 3.14
N MET A 51 -5.82 -10.66 1.83
CA MET A 51 -5.20 -9.53 1.13
C MET A 51 -5.81 -8.19 1.55
N ALA A 52 -7.13 -8.12 1.80
CA ALA A 52 -7.79 -6.91 2.27
C ALA A 52 -7.35 -6.51 3.71
N GLU A 53 -7.16 -7.49 4.60
CA GLU A 53 -6.63 -7.27 5.95
C GLU A 53 -5.17 -6.81 5.94
N GLU A 54 -4.34 -7.41 5.09
CA GLU A 54 -2.95 -6.98 4.87
C GLU A 54 -2.89 -5.53 4.38
N LEU A 55 -3.69 -5.18 3.37
CA LEU A 55 -3.78 -3.82 2.86
C LEU A 55 -4.27 -2.83 3.91
N SER A 56 -5.29 -3.19 4.70
CA SER A 56 -5.78 -2.38 5.80
C SER A 56 -4.65 -2.10 6.81
N SER A 57 -3.96 -3.14 7.26
CA SER A 57 -2.87 -3.02 8.23
C SER A 57 -1.74 -2.14 7.69
N ARG A 58 -1.39 -2.33 6.42
CA ARG A 58 -0.38 -1.55 5.72
C ARG A 58 -0.75 -0.07 5.59
N PHE A 59 -2.01 0.23 5.28
CA PHE A 59 -2.49 1.61 5.17
C PHE A 59 -2.47 2.32 6.52
N GLU A 60 -2.85 1.63 7.60
CA GLU A 60 -2.76 2.19 8.96
C GLU A 60 -1.31 2.46 9.36
N CYS A 61 -0.38 1.51 9.15
CA CYS A 61 1.04 1.76 9.46
C CYS A 61 1.61 2.95 8.66
N LEU A 62 1.28 3.05 7.37
CA LEU A 62 1.73 4.18 6.54
C LEU A 62 1.11 5.51 6.99
N HIS A 63 -0.16 5.48 7.40
CA HIS A 63 -0.86 6.64 7.94
C HIS A 63 -0.18 7.13 9.23
N GLU A 64 0.05 6.24 10.19
CA GLU A 64 0.75 6.53 11.44
C GLU A 64 2.15 7.12 11.17
N ASP A 65 2.91 6.51 10.26
CA ASP A 65 4.24 6.99 9.87
C ASP A 65 4.21 8.42 9.30
N LEU A 66 3.19 8.74 8.48
CA LEU A 66 3.03 10.07 7.88
C LEU A 66 2.61 11.11 8.93
N VAL A 67 1.69 10.75 9.83
CA VAL A 67 1.28 11.62 10.95
C VAL A 67 2.47 11.86 11.90
N CYS A 68 3.25 10.83 12.22
CA CYS A 68 4.47 10.98 13.03
C CYS A 68 5.53 11.88 12.39
N ARG A 69 5.54 12.00 11.05
CA ARG A 69 6.39 12.94 10.30
C ARG A 69 5.83 14.36 10.25
N GLY A 70 4.66 14.60 10.83
CA GLY A 70 4.04 15.92 10.96
C GLY A 70 2.99 16.25 9.89
N LEU A 71 2.55 15.28 9.08
CA LEU A 71 1.41 15.53 8.18
C LEU A 71 0.11 15.63 8.98
N PRO A 72 -0.77 16.58 8.66
CA PRO A 72 -2.15 16.59 9.17
C PRO A 72 -2.87 15.28 8.83
N ASP A 73 -3.72 14.77 9.73
CA ASP A 73 -4.43 13.48 9.58
C ASP A 73 -5.11 13.33 8.20
N ASN A 74 -5.88 14.33 7.77
CA ASN A 74 -6.55 14.28 6.47
C ASN A 74 -5.56 14.23 5.30
N GLU A 75 -4.46 14.98 5.37
CA GLU A 75 -3.42 14.97 4.33
C GLU A 75 -2.70 13.62 4.30
N ALA A 76 -2.33 13.09 5.46
CA ALA A 76 -1.73 11.76 5.60
C ALA A 76 -2.61 10.68 4.99
N ARG A 77 -3.93 10.71 5.23
CA ARG A 77 -4.88 9.76 4.62
C ARG A 77 -4.97 9.90 3.10
N THR A 78 -5.07 11.12 2.59
CA THR A 78 -5.06 11.33 1.13
C THR A 78 -3.72 10.91 0.50
N GLU A 79 -2.62 11.05 1.24
CA GLU A 79 -1.28 10.65 0.81
C GLU A 79 -1.14 9.12 0.78
N VAL A 80 -1.66 8.39 1.77
CA VAL A 80 -1.78 6.92 1.71
C VAL A 80 -2.54 6.48 0.47
N ALA A 81 -3.70 7.10 0.19
CA ALA A 81 -4.48 6.80 -0.99
C ALA A 81 -3.71 7.10 -2.29
N ARG A 82 -2.96 8.20 -2.33
CA ARG A 82 -2.10 8.56 -3.46
C ARG A 82 -0.98 7.54 -3.69
N ILE A 83 -0.31 7.10 -2.63
CA ILE A 83 0.73 6.07 -2.68
C ILE A 83 0.15 4.75 -3.19
N ALA A 84 -0.96 4.29 -2.63
CA ALA A 84 -1.63 3.07 -3.08
C ALA A 84 -2.08 3.15 -4.55
N ALA A 85 -2.68 4.27 -4.96
CA ALA A 85 -3.08 4.50 -6.35
C ALA A 85 -1.88 4.45 -7.32
N ARG A 86 -0.74 5.01 -6.90
CA ARG A 86 0.49 4.99 -7.69
C ARG A 86 1.06 3.58 -7.81
N GLU A 87 1.02 2.77 -6.76
CA GLU A 87 1.52 1.40 -6.82
C GLU A 87 0.74 0.53 -7.80
N VAL A 88 -0.60 0.66 -7.81
CA VAL A 88 -1.45 -0.02 -8.81
C VAL A 88 -1.08 0.43 -10.22
N TRP A 89 -0.93 1.75 -10.41
CA TRP A 89 -0.55 2.33 -11.70
C TRP A 89 0.80 1.80 -12.19
N ASP A 90 1.84 1.88 -11.35
CA ASP A 90 3.21 1.49 -11.70
C ASP A 90 3.29 -0.04 -11.95
N GLY A 91 2.56 -0.85 -11.17
CA GLY A 91 2.43 -2.28 -11.38
C GLY A 91 1.82 -2.63 -12.74
N PHE A 92 0.70 -2.02 -13.10
CA PHE A 92 0.09 -2.22 -14.41
C PHE A 92 0.94 -1.69 -15.56
N ALA A 93 1.56 -0.53 -15.41
CA ALA A 93 2.44 0.04 -16.43
C ALA A 93 3.64 -0.89 -16.71
N LEU A 94 4.20 -1.51 -15.67
CA LEU A 94 5.28 -2.48 -15.80
C LEU A 94 4.81 -3.76 -16.51
N GLN A 95 3.69 -4.33 -16.08
CA GLN A 95 3.14 -5.54 -16.72
C GLN A 95 2.76 -5.28 -18.19
N LEU A 96 2.22 -4.10 -18.50
CA LEU A 96 1.89 -3.70 -19.87
C LEU A 96 3.13 -3.68 -20.76
N ARG A 97 4.24 -3.07 -20.29
CA ARG A 97 5.51 -3.05 -21.03
C ARG A 97 6.02 -4.47 -21.28
N ARG A 98 5.92 -5.35 -20.29
CA ARG A 98 6.31 -6.76 -20.41
C ARG A 98 5.46 -7.53 -21.42
N HIS A 99 4.14 -7.37 -21.39
CA HIS A 99 3.25 -8.05 -22.34
C HIS A 99 3.41 -7.53 -23.77
N ARG A 100 3.65 -6.23 -23.97
CA ARG A 100 3.97 -5.68 -25.31
C ARG A 100 5.28 -6.19 -25.87
N ALA A 101 6.26 -6.50 -25.02
CA ALA A 101 7.54 -7.06 -25.45
C ALA A 101 7.48 -8.58 -25.72
N ALA A 102 6.44 -9.27 -25.28
CA ALA A 102 6.29 -10.72 -25.44
C ALA A 102 5.35 -11.06 -26.62
N ALA A 103 5.78 -11.97 -27.50
CA ALA A 103 4.94 -12.45 -28.60
C ALA A 103 3.68 -13.15 -28.07
N GLY A 104 2.53 -12.92 -28.72
CA GLY A 104 1.26 -13.58 -28.39
C GLY A 104 0.52 -13.06 -27.16
N ARG A 105 1.00 -11.98 -26.50
CA ARG A 105 0.39 -11.39 -25.29
C ARG A 105 -0.40 -10.12 -25.54
N GLN A 106 -0.83 -9.87 -26.78
CA GLN A 106 -1.52 -8.62 -27.15
C GLN A 106 -2.84 -8.42 -26.39
N MET A 107 -3.59 -9.48 -26.15
CA MET A 107 -4.85 -9.39 -25.40
C MET A 107 -4.61 -8.95 -23.94
N ASP A 108 -3.65 -9.59 -23.26
CA ASP A 108 -3.27 -9.22 -21.88
C ASP A 108 -2.76 -7.77 -21.81
N ALA A 109 -2.02 -7.32 -22.83
CA ALA A 109 -1.59 -5.93 -22.96
C ALA A 109 -2.78 -4.96 -23.13
N ASN A 110 -3.77 -5.32 -23.95
CA ASN A 110 -4.97 -4.49 -24.13
C ASN A 110 -5.79 -4.39 -22.84
N VAL A 111 -5.96 -5.52 -22.13
CA VAL A 111 -6.61 -5.58 -20.82
C VAL A 111 -5.94 -4.61 -19.83
N LEU A 112 -4.61 -4.66 -19.70
CA LEU A 112 -3.87 -3.76 -18.82
C LEU A 112 -3.97 -2.29 -19.24
N ALA A 113 -3.97 -2.01 -20.54
CA ALA A 113 -4.14 -0.65 -21.05
C ALA A 113 -5.51 -0.06 -20.67
N VAL A 114 -6.57 -0.87 -20.75
CA VAL A 114 -7.92 -0.47 -20.32
C VAL A 114 -7.97 -0.29 -18.79
N ALA A 115 -7.34 -1.17 -18.03
CA ALA A 115 -7.27 -1.05 -16.57
C ALA A 115 -6.56 0.25 -16.15
N LEU A 116 -5.40 0.57 -16.76
CA LEU A 116 -4.69 1.83 -16.56
C LEU A 116 -5.57 3.05 -16.87
N THR A 117 -6.22 3.05 -18.03
CA THR A 117 -7.09 4.17 -18.44
C THR A 117 -8.23 4.40 -17.45
N SER A 118 -8.74 3.32 -16.85
CA SER A 118 -9.82 3.38 -15.85
C SER A 118 -9.42 4.13 -14.58
N ILE A 119 -8.15 4.03 -14.18
CA ILE A 119 -7.63 4.60 -12.92
C ILE A 119 -6.88 5.92 -13.10
N GLN A 120 -6.55 6.32 -14.33
CA GLN A 120 -5.74 7.52 -14.63
C GLN A 120 -6.29 8.81 -13.99
N GLY A 121 -7.61 9.01 -14.07
CA GLY A 121 -8.26 10.20 -13.52
C GLY A 121 -8.12 10.32 -12.00
N MET A 122 -8.06 9.20 -11.29
CA MET A 122 -7.90 9.19 -9.84
C MET A 122 -6.51 9.63 -9.42
N THR A 123 -5.45 9.19 -10.10
CA THR A 123 -4.07 9.55 -9.74
C THR A 123 -3.85 11.05 -9.79
N LEU A 124 -4.42 11.73 -10.80
CA LEU A 124 -4.34 13.19 -10.91
C LEU A 124 -5.20 13.91 -9.86
N ALA A 125 -6.38 13.39 -9.57
CA ALA A 125 -7.28 13.92 -8.54
C ALA A 125 -6.61 13.90 -7.15
N LEU A 126 -6.04 12.75 -6.76
CA LEU A 126 -5.36 12.60 -5.47
C LEU A 126 -4.12 13.49 -5.32
N LEU A 127 -3.44 13.81 -6.43
CA LEU A 127 -2.31 14.72 -6.41
C LEU A 127 -2.72 16.18 -6.17
N ARG A 128 -3.87 16.60 -6.72
CA ARG A 128 -4.33 18.01 -6.73
C ARG A 128 -5.14 18.40 -5.50
N HIS A 129 -5.79 17.45 -4.84
CA HIS A 129 -6.75 17.70 -3.76
C HIS A 129 -6.28 17.04 -2.45
N GLN A 130 -5.07 17.36 -2.02
CA GLN A 130 -4.51 16.87 -0.76
C GLN A 130 -5.33 17.37 0.43
N GLY A 131 -5.59 16.49 1.40
CA GLY A 131 -6.42 16.79 2.58
C GLY A 131 -7.93 16.79 2.35
N ASP A 132 -8.42 16.75 1.10
CA ASP A 132 -9.86 16.65 0.80
C ASP A 132 -10.30 15.17 0.71
N LEU A 133 -10.68 14.60 1.86
CA LEU A 133 -11.14 13.21 1.95
C LEU A 133 -12.40 12.94 1.10
N ALA A 134 -13.31 13.90 1.00
CA ALA A 134 -14.54 13.73 0.23
C ALA A 134 -14.25 13.68 -1.27
N TYR A 135 -13.33 14.50 -1.75
CA TYR A 135 -12.86 14.45 -3.13
C TYR A 135 -12.05 13.18 -3.42
N ALA A 136 -11.12 12.81 -2.53
CA ALA A 136 -10.34 11.58 -2.65
C ALA A 136 -11.24 10.34 -2.73
N SER A 137 -12.21 10.21 -1.80
CA SER A 137 -13.17 9.09 -1.81
C SER A 137 -13.97 9.05 -3.11
N ARG A 138 -14.50 10.20 -3.58
CA ARG A 138 -15.24 10.27 -4.86
C ARG A 138 -14.37 9.88 -6.06
N ALA A 139 -13.10 10.29 -6.10
CA ALA A 139 -12.17 9.95 -7.15
C ALA A 139 -11.90 8.44 -7.20
N VAL A 140 -11.64 7.83 -6.04
CA VAL A 140 -11.44 6.37 -5.89
C VAL A 140 -12.69 5.61 -6.29
N SER A 141 -13.87 5.96 -5.76
CA SER A 141 -15.15 5.32 -6.14
C SER A 141 -15.42 5.41 -7.63
N THR A 142 -15.06 6.53 -8.27
CA THR A 142 -15.26 6.72 -9.71
C THR A 142 -14.30 5.86 -10.53
N ALA A 143 -13.03 5.78 -10.16
CA ALA A 143 -12.07 4.89 -10.80
C ALA A 143 -12.47 3.42 -10.66
N LEU A 144 -12.92 3.02 -9.47
CA LEU A 144 -13.43 1.69 -9.19
C LEU A 144 -14.64 1.32 -10.05
N ARG A 145 -15.65 2.20 -10.16
CA ARG A 145 -16.80 1.98 -11.05
C ARG A 145 -16.38 1.85 -12.51
N ARG A 146 -15.45 2.69 -12.98
CA ARG A 146 -14.90 2.61 -14.34
C ARG A 146 -14.17 1.29 -14.57
N LEU A 147 -13.37 0.86 -13.60
CA LEU A 147 -12.63 -0.39 -13.65
C LEU A 147 -13.57 -1.59 -13.77
N GLN A 148 -14.61 -1.67 -12.93
CA GLN A 148 -15.61 -2.73 -12.95
C GLN A 148 -16.47 -2.72 -14.22
N TYR A 149 -16.86 -1.53 -14.69
CA TYR A 149 -17.61 -1.39 -15.94
C TYR A 149 -16.77 -1.88 -17.13
N ASN A 150 -15.52 -1.44 -17.22
CA ASN A 150 -14.63 -1.80 -18.31
C ASN A 150 -14.23 -3.28 -18.25
N SER A 151 -14.06 -3.87 -17.05
CA SER A 151 -13.82 -5.31 -16.92
C SER A 151 -15.02 -6.11 -17.44
N GLY A 152 -16.24 -5.76 -17.02
CA GLY A 152 -17.45 -6.44 -17.48
C GLY A 152 -17.76 -6.21 -18.96
N LEU A 153 -17.33 -5.08 -19.54
CA LEU A 153 -17.39 -4.87 -20.98
C LEU A 153 -16.39 -5.78 -21.72
N LEU A 154 -15.14 -5.82 -21.25
CA LEU A 154 -14.11 -6.66 -21.85
C LEU A 154 -14.44 -8.15 -21.73
N ASP A 155 -14.90 -8.63 -20.58
CA ASP A 155 -15.31 -10.02 -20.41
C ASP A 155 -16.42 -10.44 -21.40
N ARG A 156 -17.32 -9.51 -21.77
CA ARG A 156 -18.38 -9.76 -22.77
C ARG A 156 -17.86 -9.76 -24.20
N LEU A 157 -16.87 -8.93 -24.51
CA LEU A 157 -16.27 -8.86 -25.85
C LEU A 157 -15.28 -10.00 -26.08
N HIS A 158 -14.45 -10.27 -25.08
CA HIS A 158 -13.35 -11.22 -25.08
C HIS A 158 -13.15 -11.78 -23.66
N PRO A 159 -13.71 -12.96 -23.34
CA PRO A 159 -13.47 -13.62 -22.06
C PRO A 159 -11.97 -13.73 -21.80
N HIS A 160 -11.50 -13.13 -20.71
CA HIS A 160 -10.08 -13.09 -20.36
C HIS A 160 -9.85 -13.60 -18.93
N GLY A 161 -8.80 -14.41 -18.74
CA GLY A 161 -8.43 -14.94 -17.43
C GLY A 161 -7.57 -14.00 -16.58
N SER A 162 -7.42 -12.74 -16.99
CA SER A 162 -6.48 -11.82 -16.34
C SER A 162 -6.94 -11.43 -14.92
N PRO A 163 -6.09 -11.60 -13.90
CA PRO A 163 -6.42 -11.19 -12.53
C PRO A 163 -6.37 -9.67 -12.33
N ALA A 164 -5.80 -8.91 -13.28
CA ALA A 164 -5.50 -7.49 -13.12
C ALA A 164 -6.72 -6.66 -12.65
N PHE A 165 -7.89 -6.88 -13.25
CA PHE A 165 -9.10 -6.15 -12.84
C PHE A 165 -9.55 -6.49 -11.42
N LYS A 166 -9.45 -7.76 -11.01
CA LYS A 166 -9.84 -8.22 -9.67
C LYS A 166 -8.88 -7.66 -8.62
N ASP A 167 -7.58 -7.74 -8.88
CA ASP A 167 -6.55 -7.27 -7.96
C ASP A 167 -6.63 -5.76 -7.75
N ALA A 168 -6.79 -4.98 -8.83
CA ALA A 168 -6.96 -3.54 -8.69
C ALA A 168 -8.29 -3.16 -8.06
N ALA A 169 -9.39 -3.86 -8.34
CA ALA A 169 -10.66 -3.59 -7.69
C ALA A 169 -10.55 -3.81 -6.18
N LEU A 170 -9.86 -4.87 -5.75
CA LEU A 170 -9.61 -5.17 -4.34
C LEU A 170 -8.80 -4.04 -3.67
N ILE A 171 -7.69 -3.61 -4.29
CA ILE A 171 -6.87 -2.52 -3.74
C ILE A 171 -7.68 -1.22 -3.65
N LEU A 172 -8.45 -0.87 -4.68
CA LEU A 172 -9.28 0.34 -4.67
C LEU A 172 -10.43 0.27 -3.66
N HIS A 173 -11.04 -0.90 -3.44
CA HIS A 173 -11.99 -1.11 -2.35
C HIS A 173 -11.33 -0.87 -0.98
N SER A 174 -10.13 -1.42 -0.76
CA SER A 174 -9.40 -1.20 0.50
C SER A 174 -9.06 0.28 0.71
N VAL A 175 -8.66 1.00 -0.35
CA VAL A 175 -8.40 2.45 -0.28
C VAL A 175 -9.68 3.23 0.02
N GLU A 176 -10.80 2.89 -0.64
CA GLU A 176 -12.09 3.53 -0.40
C GLU A 176 -12.57 3.32 1.04
N ALA A 177 -12.45 2.10 1.57
CA ALA A 177 -12.78 1.78 2.95
C ALA A 177 -11.90 2.55 3.93
N PHE A 178 -10.60 2.62 3.69
CA PHE A 178 -9.65 3.38 4.49
C PHE A 178 -10.00 4.87 4.54
N LEU A 179 -10.26 5.50 3.38
CA LEU A 179 -10.61 6.93 3.31
C LEU A 179 -11.93 7.26 4.01
N ARG A 180 -12.86 6.30 4.13
CA ARG A 180 -14.17 6.49 4.79
C ARG A 180 -14.16 6.22 6.28
N ARG A 181 -13.08 5.67 6.86
CA ARG A 181 -13.01 5.44 8.31
C ARG A 181 -13.08 6.78 9.04
N ILE A 182 -14.05 6.91 9.95
CA ILE A 182 -14.11 8.08 10.83
C ILE A 182 -13.03 7.91 11.91
N PRO A 183 -12.18 8.92 12.18
CA PRO A 183 -11.28 8.88 13.32
C PRO A 183 -12.09 8.67 14.61
N GLY A 184 -11.83 7.58 15.35
CA GLY A 184 -12.42 7.34 16.68
C GLY A 184 -13.46 6.21 16.82
N ALA A 185 -13.78 5.44 15.77
CA ALA A 185 -14.72 4.32 15.88
C ALA A 185 -14.15 3.04 16.55
N SER A 186 -12.89 3.05 16.97
CA SER A 186 -12.23 1.90 17.63
C SER A 186 -12.08 2.06 19.15
N GLY A 187 -12.91 2.88 19.79
CA GLY A 187 -12.87 3.07 21.24
C GLY A 187 -14.24 3.42 21.81
N ASN A 188 -15.13 2.44 21.92
CA ASN A 188 -16.11 2.34 23.01
C ASN A 188 -17.00 1.11 22.83
N GLY A 189 -16.62 0.03 23.51
CA GLY A 189 -17.50 -1.09 23.84
C GLY A 189 -17.20 -1.48 25.28
N GLY A 190 -17.86 -0.80 26.22
CA GLY A 190 -17.94 -1.21 27.63
C GLY A 190 -18.78 -2.49 27.79
N PRO A 191 -19.04 -2.98 29.01
CA PRO A 191 -19.13 -2.24 30.28
C PRO A 191 -17.97 -2.45 31.26
#